data_AF-A5ULZ8-F1
#
_entry.id   AF-A5ULZ8-F1
#
_cell.length_a   1.000
_cell.length_b   1.000
_cell.length_c   1.000
_cell.angle_alpha   90.00
_cell.angle_beta   90.00
_cell.angle_gamma   90.00
#
_symmetry.space_group_name_H-M   'P 1'
#
loop_
_entity.id
_entity.type
_entity.pdbx_description
1 polymer ?
#
loop_
_entity_poly.entity_id
_entity_poly.type
_entity_poly.pdbx_seq_one_letter_code
_entity_poly.pdbx_strand_id
1 'polypeptide(L)'
;MYETLTYTGGVHKSEEVKELIEDLGGFILQENILQMELVLNLPIPLEDVDVIKNKAKELLAKVTVAPMAGSEIAIVSPTLARHHLPHAACDISEYLREFGAKDNMIGLARGDGKGTSGITEEEKSLIEEHDVAVFALGSFKNCIQEKSFLYDDINVPVIVTGAPEIPIEELPGADAYVGGLGRIPRRLKRGPDIRALNNLVDTIETILNNKKREMALDPPLVPSIVVKNAIENQVPAIEDIISPAPITVQLDGVRVKLNYDKYHELIENVVIEGKKLSDLAEIKKSFMYDYILVKIHTESSLIDDS
;
A
#
# COMPACT_ATOMS: atom_id res chain seq x y z
N MET A 1 -11.34 17.33 1.78
CA MET A 1 -11.15 15.86 1.86
C MET A 1 -11.06 15.35 0.43
N TYR A 2 -10.07 14.51 0.14
CA TYR A 2 -9.80 14.01 -1.21
C TYR A 2 -10.47 12.65 -1.42
N GLU A 3 -10.99 12.39 -2.63
CA GLU A 3 -11.37 11.07 -3.09
C GLU A 3 -10.31 10.54 -4.06
N THR A 4 -9.90 9.29 -3.86
CA THR A 4 -8.91 8.64 -4.71
C THR A 4 -9.59 7.89 -5.84
N LEU A 5 -9.17 8.19 -7.07
CA LEU A 5 -9.74 7.63 -8.28
C LEU A 5 -8.64 6.97 -9.13
N THR A 6 -9.04 5.95 -9.88
CA THR A 6 -8.29 5.42 -11.01
C THR A 6 -8.93 5.92 -12.30
N TYR A 7 -8.17 6.64 -13.11
CA TYR A 7 -8.53 7.01 -14.46
C TYR A 7 -7.82 6.07 -15.45
N THR A 8 -8.57 5.55 -16.41
CA THR A 8 -8.08 4.67 -17.48
C THR A 8 -8.51 5.21 -18.83
N GLY A 9 -7.57 5.73 -19.62
CA GLY A 9 -7.86 6.40 -20.89
C GLY A 9 -6.75 6.20 -21.92
N GLY A 10 -6.86 6.85 -23.07
CA GLY A 10 -5.84 6.78 -24.12
C GLY A 10 -4.70 7.78 -23.90
N VAL A 11 -3.46 7.38 -24.18
CA VAL A 11 -2.24 8.23 -24.01
C VAL A 11 -2.32 9.54 -24.81
N HIS A 12 -2.95 9.52 -25.98
CA HIS A 12 -3.05 10.65 -26.91
C HIS A 12 -3.79 11.90 -26.38
N LYS A 13 -4.52 11.78 -25.25
CA LYS A 13 -5.18 12.91 -24.57
C LYS A 13 -4.83 12.98 -23.08
N SER A 14 -3.65 12.46 -22.74
CA SER A 14 -3.14 12.41 -21.38
C SER A 14 -2.98 13.81 -20.78
N GLU A 15 -2.44 14.75 -21.55
CA GLU A 15 -2.16 16.12 -21.09
C GLU A 15 -3.42 16.85 -20.64
N GLU A 16 -4.51 16.76 -21.40
CA GLU A 16 -5.79 17.42 -21.05
C GLU A 16 -6.33 16.98 -19.68
N VAL A 17 -6.04 15.74 -19.27
CA VAL A 17 -6.48 15.21 -17.97
C VAL A 17 -5.50 15.60 -16.87
N LYS A 18 -4.20 15.60 -17.16
CA LYS A 18 -3.18 16.00 -16.18
C LYS A 18 -3.32 17.47 -15.80
N GLU A 19 -3.46 18.35 -16.79
CA GLU A 19 -3.70 19.79 -16.58
C GLU A 19 -4.97 20.00 -15.75
N LEU A 20 -6.07 19.29 -16.08
CA LEU A 20 -7.31 19.39 -15.33
C LEU A 20 -7.15 18.93 -13.87
N ILE A 21 -6.37 17.87 -13.61
CA ILE A 21 -6.12 17.39 -12.25
C ILE A 21 -5.39 18.47 -11.44
N GLU A 22 -4.38 19.11 -12.04
CA GLU A 22 -3.62 20.18 -11.39
C GLU A 22 -4.48 21.42 -11.14
N ASP A 23 -5.31 21.82 -12.11
CA ASP A 23 -6.23 22.96 -11.99
C ASP A 23 -7.26 22.77 -10.87
N LEU A 24 -7.70 21.53 -10.64
CA LEU A 24 -8.60 21.14 -9.57
C LEU A 24 -7.88 20.96 -8.21
N GLY A 25 -6.57 21.22 -8.14
CA GLY A 25 -5.77 21.00 -6.92
C GLY A 25 -5.65 19.53 -6.52
N GLY A 26 -5.81 18.62 -7.49
CA GLY A 26 -5.55 17.20 -7.35
C GLY A 26 -4.06 16.88 -7.57
N PHE A 27 -3.71 15.61 -7.35
CA PHE A 27 -2.34 15.13 -7.53
C PHE A 27 -2.31 13.82 -8.31
N ILE A 28 -1.16 13.48 -8.87
CA ILE A 28 -0.92 12.18 -9.51
C ILE A 28 -0.09 11.32 -8.54
N LEU A 29 -0.73 10.31 -7.94
CA LEU A 29 -0.04 9.32 -7.11
C LEU A 29 0.80 8.38 -7.95
N GLN A 30 0.27 7.98 -9.09
CA GLN A 30 0.92 7.05 -9.99
C GLN A 30 0.45 7.25 -11.42
N GLU A 31 1.41 7.13 -12.33
CA GLU A 31 1.17 7.06 -13.76
C GLU A 31 1.75 5.74 -14.30
N ASN A 32 0.94 4.98 -15.03
CA ASN A 32 1.41 3.84 -15.82
C ASN A 32 0.94 3.97 -17.26
N ILE A 33 1.87 3.80 -18.19
CA ILE A 33 1.57 3.72 -19.62
C ILE A 33 1.71 2.26 -20.05
N LEU A 34 0.60 1.65 -20.45
CA LEU A 34 0.52 0.29 -20.98
C LEU A 34 0.12 0.36 -22.45
N GLN A 35 1.12 0.33 -23.33
CA GLN A 35 0.95 0.48 -24.78
C GLN A 35 0.29 1.82 -25.16
N MET A 36 -1.02 1.81 -25.45
CA MET A 36 -1.80 2.99 -25.81
C MET A 36 -2.73 3.45 -24.68
N GLU A 37 -2.71 2.76 -23.54
CA GLU A 37 -3.55 2.98 -22.38
C GLU A 37 -2.75 3.69 -21.27
N LEU A 38 -3.34 4.74 -20.72
CA LEU A 38 -2.85 5.49 -19.58
C LEU A 38 -3.72 5.13 -18.38
N VAL A 39 -3.07 4.66 -17.30
CA VAL A 39 -3.70 4.42 -16.01
C VAL A 39 -3.11 5.41 -15.00
N LEU A 40 -3.94 6.32 -14.50
CA LEU A 40 -3.58 7.29 -13.47
C LEU A 40 -4.29 6.93 -12.15
N ASN A 41 -3.56 6.93 -11.05
CA ASN A 41 -4.16 6.98 -9.71
C ASN A 41 -4.01 8.41 -9.18
N LEU A 42 -5.12 9.03 -8.80
CA LEU A 42 -5.17 10.45 -8.46
C LEU A 42 -6.12 10.74 -7.29
N PRO A 43 -5.68 11.45 -6.25
CA PRO A 43 -6.56 12.11 -5.31
C PRO A 43 -7.02 13.45 -5.88
N ILE A 44 -8.33 13.69 -5.84
CA ILE A 44 -8.93 15.00 -6.15
C ILE A 44 -9.90 15.43 -5.05
N PRO A 45 -10.16 16.73 -4.87
CA PRO A 45 -11.18 17.19 -3.93
C PRO A 45 -12.54 16.54 -4.22
N LEU A 46 -13.25 16.16 -3.17
CA LEU A 46 -14.57 15.49 -3.28
C LEU A 46 -15.58 16.27 -4.13
N GLU A 47 -15.53 17.59 -4.09
CA GLU A 47 -16.42 18.48 -4.84
C GLU A 47 -16.19 18.45 -6.35
N ASP A 48 -15.00 18.04 -6.80
CA ASP A 48 -14.58 18.05 -8.21
C ASP A 48 -14.61 16.68 -8.87
N VAL A 49 -15.08 15.65 -8.16
CA VAL A 49 -15.19 14.27 -8.65
C VAL A 49 -16.04 14.16 -9.91
N ASP A 50 -17.14 14.91 -9.96
CA ASP A 50 -18.03 14.89 -11.11
C ASP A 50 -17.40 15.59 -12.34
N VAL A 51 -16.50 16.56 -12.12
CA VAL A 51 -15.77 17.23 -13.20
C VAL A 51 -14.86 16.22 -13.91
N ILE A 52 -14.06 15.46 -13.15
CA ILE A 52 -13.21 14.40 -13.71
C ILE A 52 -14.04 13.30 -14.39
N LYS A 53 -15.16 12.87 -13.80
CA LYS A 53 -16.06 11.87 -14.42
C LYS A 53 -16.62 12.36 -15.76
N ASN A 54 -16.96 13.64 -15.87
CA ASN A 54 -17.48 14.22 -17.09
C ASN A 54 -16.39 14.33 -18.17
N LYS A 55 -15.19 14.80 -17.80
CA LYS A 55 -14.06 14.83 -18.73
C LYS A 55 -13.67 13.43 -19.19
N ALA A 56 -13.66 12.44 -18.29
CA ALA A 56 -13.40 11.06 -18.67
C ALA A 56 -14.39 10.51 -19.71
N LYS A 57 -15.69 10.81 -19.56
CA LYS A 57 -16.71 10.44 -20.57
C LYS A 57 -16.45 11.08 -21.93
N GLU A 58 -16.08 12.37 -21.95
CA GLU A 58 -15.70 13.09 -23.18
C GLU A 58 -14.50 12.44 -23.88
N LEU A 59 -13.54 11.96 -23.08
CA LEU A 59 -12.31 11.32 -23.56
C LEU A 59 -12.46 9.81 -23.80
N LEU A 60 -13.68 9.25 -23.69
CA LEU A 60 -13.96 7.82 -23.78
C LEU A 60 -13.10 6.98 -22.81
N ALA A 61 -12.81 7.55 -21.64
CA ALA A 61 -12.06 6.96 -20.56
C ALA A 61 -12.98 6.42 -19.45
N LYS A 62 -12.45 5.50 -18.65
CA LYS A 62 -13.11 4.90 -17.48
C LYS A 62 -12.55 5.54 -16.22
N VAL A 63 -13.43 5.85 -15.27
CA VAL A 63 -13.04 6.28 -13.92
C VAL A 63 -13.67 5.34 -12.90
N THR A 64 -12.87 4.85 -11.98
CA THR A 64 -13.29 4.01 -10.86
C THR A 64 -12.74 4.55 -9.56
N VAL A 65 -13.42 4.28 -8.44
CA VAL A 65 -12.89 4.61 -7.11
C VAL A 65 -11.72 3.68 -6.80
N ALA A 66 -10.66 4.23 -6.22
CA ALA A 66 -9.43 3.54 -5.86
C ALA A 66 -9.22 3.64 -4.34
N PRO A 67 -9.97 2.87 -3.52
CA PRO A 67 -10.01 3.07 -2.08
C PRO A 67 -8.65 2.88 -1.38
N MET A 68 -7.76 2.11 -2.02
CA MET A 68 -6.43 1.78 -1.49
C MET A 68 -5.31 2.62 -2.11
N ALA A 69 -5.61 3.56 -3.01
CA ALA A 69 -4.58 4.43 -3.55
C ALA A 69 -3.97 5.30 -2.44
N GLY A 70 -2.64 5.39 -2.44
CA GLY A 70 -1.89 6.08 -1.38
C GLY A 70 -1.72 5.25 -0.11
N SER A 71 -1.93 3.92 -0.19
CA SER A 71 -1.53 2.98 0.86
C SER A 71 -0.55 1.95 0.35
N GLU A 72 0.34 1.51 1.23
CA GLU A 72 1.28 0.40 0.99
C GLU A 72 0.90 -0.81 1.85
N ILE A 73 0.65 -1.96 1.23
CA ILE A 73 0.13 -3.17 1.86
C ILE A 73 1.18 -4.29 1.79
N ALA A 74 1.49 -4.91 2.93
CA ALA A 74 2.32 -6.11 2.97
C ALA A 74 1.45 -7.35 2.70
N ILE A 75 1.76 -8.12 1.65
CA ILE A 75 1.15 -9.44 1.42
C ILE A 75 2.12 -10.51 1.91
N VAL A 76 1.86 -11.02 3.10
CA VAL A 76 2.73 -11.97 3.79
C VAL A 76 2.29 -13.39 3.45
N SER A 77 3.18 -14.15 2.80
CA SER A 77 3.00 -15.57 2.56
C SER A 77 3.95 -16.37 3.45
N PRO A 78 3.47 -17.48 4.07
CA PRO A 78 4.34 -18.41 4.78
C PRO A 78 5.51 -18.93 3.95
N THR A 79 5.38 -18.92 2.62
CA THR A 79 6.44 -19.38 1.71
C THR A 79 6.16 -18.89 0.29
N LEU A 80 7.22 -18.51 -0.43
CA LEU A 80 7.19 -18.16 -1.85
C LEU A 80 7.94 -19.18 -2.72
N ALA A 81 8.25 -20.36 -2.18
CA ALA A 81 9.01 -21.37 -2.90
C ALA A 81 8.27 -21.89 -4.15
N ARG A 82 9.03 -22.18 -5.22
CA ARG A 82 8.47 -22.55 -6.54
C ARG A 82 7.56 -23.77 -6.51
N HIS A 83 7.81 -24.72 -5.61
CA HIS A 83 7.01 -25.95 -5.50
C HIS A 83 5.65 -25.73 -4.82
N HIS A 84 5.36 -24.52 -4.37
CA HIS A 84 4.04 -24.11 -3.89
C HIS A 84 3.23 -23.32 -4.92
N LEU A 85 3.78 -23.08 -6.11
CA LEU A 85 3.08 -22.39 -7.19
C LEU A 85 1.87 -23.21 -7.69
N PRO A 86 0.79 -22.52 -8.11
CA PRO A 86 0.56 -21.08 -8.02
C PRO A 86 0.32 -20.61 -6.57
N HIS A 87 0.82 -19.42 -6.24
CA HIS A 87 0.60 -18.81 -4.92
C HIS A 87 -0.69 -18.00 -4.92
N ALA A 88 -1.61 -18.31 -4.00
CA ALA A 88 -2.81 -17.49 -3.79
C ALA A 88 -2.47 -16.04 -3.42
N ALA A 89 -1.35 -15.83 -2.70
CA ALA A 89 -0.82 -14.51 -2.38
C ALA A 89 -0.54 -13.64 -3.63
N CYS A 90 -0.09 -14.24 -4.75
CA CYS A 90 0.12 -13.51 -5.99
C CYS A 90 -1.20 -13.09 -6.64
N ASP A 91 -2.25 -13.92 -6.56
CA ASP A 91 -3.57 -13.55 -7.06
C ASP A 91 -4.21 -12.46 -6.20
N ILE A 92 -4.07 -12.53 -4.87
CA ILE A 92 -4.49 -11.48 -3.95
C ILE A 92 -3.77 -10.17 -4.31
N SER A 93 -2.45 -10.22 -4.45
CA SER A 93 -1.62 -9.09 -4.83
C SER A 93 -2.07 -8.45 -6.16
N GLU A 94 -2.23 -9.26 -7.20
CA GLU A 94 -2.71 -8.80 -8.50
C GLU A 94 -4.10 -8.14 -8.41
N TYR A 95 -5.01 -8.72 -7.61
CA TYR A 95 -6.36 -8.19 -7.44
C TYR A 95 -6.36 -6.84 -6.70
N LEU A 96 -5.60 -6.71 -5.61
CA LEU A 96 -5.55 -5.47 -4.83
C LEU A 96 -4.98 -4.30 -5.62
N ARG A 97 -4.05 -4.56 -6.55
CA ARG A 97 -3.51 -3.53 -7.46
C ARG A 97 -4.56 -2.90 -8.36
N GLU A 98 -5.62 -3.63 -8.72
CA GLU A 98 -6.75 -3.08 -9.50
C GLU A 98 -7.53 -2.01 -8.72
N PHE A 99 -7.42 -2.00 -7.37
CA PHE A 99 -8.06 -1.03 -6.47
C PHE A 99 -7.11 0.07 -5.99
N GLY A 100 -5.96 0.20 -6.66
CA GLY A 100 -4.98 1.26 -6.40
C GLY A 100 -3.94 0.94 -5.32
N ALA A 101 -3.98 -0.25 -4.72
CA ALA A 101 -3.02 -0.63 -3.69
C ALA A 101 -1.60 -0.69 -4.25
N LYS A 102 -0.63 -0.22 -3.46
CA LYS A 102 0.76 -0.60 -3.60
C LYS A 102 1.03 -1.74 -2.66
N ASP A 103 1.56 -2.83 -3.18
CA ASP A 103 1.75 -4.02 -2.36
C ASP A 103 3.12 -4.64 -2.55
N ASN A 104 3.65 -5.11 -1.43
CA ASN A 104 4.92 -5.81 -1.39
C ASN A 104 4.66 -7.22 -0.87
N MET A 105 5.07 -8.20 -1.67
CA MET A 105 4.92 -9.60 -1.30
C MET A 105 6.12 -10.01 -0.45
N ILE A 106 5.85 -10.42 0.79
CA ILE A 106 6.85 -10.84 1.76
C ILE A 106 6.72 -12.35 1.94
N GLY A 107 7.77 -13.08 1.61
CA GLY A 107 7.85 -14.52 1.85
C GLY A 107 8.66 -14.80 3.10
N LEU A 108 8.05 -15.38 4.12
CA LEU A 108 8.76 -15.73 5.34
C LEU A 108 9.84 -16.78 5.07
N ALA A 109 11.02 -16.61 5.64
CA ALA A 109 12.15 -17.52 5.51
C ALA A 109 11.85 -18.90 6.10
N ARG A 110 11.01 -18.94 7.15
CA ARG A 110 10.55 -20.17 7.80
C ARG A 110 9.06 -20.11 8.11
N GLY A 111 8.20 -19.70 7.18
CA GLY A 111 6.75 -19.68 7.47
C GLY A 111 6.06 -21.04 7.29
N ASP A 112 6.69 -22.01 6.63
CA ASP A 112 6.09 -23.31 6.31
C ASP A 112 6.24 -24.35 7.43
N GLY A 113 5.44 -25.42 7.32
CA GLY A 113 5.32 -26.43 8.37
C GLY A 113 4.55 -25.94 9.58
N LYS A 114 4.08 -26.87 10.41
CA LYS A 114 3.25 -26.57 11.60
C LYS A 114 4.10 -26.38 12.87
N GLY A 115 5.21 -27.13 12.99
CA GLY A 115 6.10 -27.10 14.16
C GLY A 115 7.48 -26.53 13.88
N THR A 116 7.73 -26.04 12.67
CA THR A 116 9.01 -25.44 12.24
C THR A 116 8.85 -23.99 11.82
N SER A 117 7.62 -23.48 11.81
CA SER A 117 7.34 -22.13 11.38
C SER A 117 7.87 -21.12 12.39
N GLY A 118 8.35 -19.99 11.89
CA GLY A 118 8.93 -18.91 12.64
C GLY A 118 8.89 -17.63 11.81
N ILE A 119 8.96 -16.51 12.52
CA ILE A 119 9.14 -15.18 11.96
C ILE A 119 10.28 -14.52 12.74
N THR A 120 11.15 -13.81 12.02
CA THR A 120 12.27 -13.08 12.61
C THR A 120 11.87 -11.64 12.93
N GLU A 121 12.60 -11.00 13.84
CA GLU A 121 12.37 -9.58 14.15
C GLU A 121 12.56 -8.68 12.93
N GLU A 122 13.53 -8.97 12.06
CA GLU A 122 13.74 -8.23 10.81
C GLU A 122 12.52 -8.36 9.87
N GLU A 123 11.91 -9.55 9.76
CA GLU A 123 10.70 -9.75 8.97
C GLU A 123 9.50 -9.01 9.56
N LYS A 124 9.36 -8.98 10.90
CA LYS A 124 8.31 -8.18 11.56
C LYS A 124 8.51 -6.71 11.30
N SER A 125 9.71 -6.19 11.54
CA SER A 125 10.02 -4.78 11.29
C SER A 125 9.75 -4.40 9.84
N LEU A 126 10.10 -5.26 8.87
CA LEU A 126 9.75 -5.06 7.47
C LEU A 126 8.23 -4.99 7.22
N ILE A 127 7.44 -5.86 7.86
CA ILE A 127 5.98 -5.84 7.73
C ILE A 127 5.41 -4.55 8.34
N GLU A 128 5.91 -4.13 9.49
CA GLU A 128 5.47 -2.91 10.21
C GLU A 128 5.79 -1.61 9.48
N GLU A 129 6.65 -1.63 8.46
CA GLU A 129 6.85 -0.46 7.60
C GLU A 129 5.63 -0.15 6.72
N HIS A 130 4.62 -1.03 6.63
CA HIS A 130 3.47 -0.92 5.74
C HIS A 130 2.23 -0.39 6.48
N ASP A 131 1.20 0.05 5.73
CA ASP A 131 -0.04 0.56 6.32
C ASP A 131 -0.92 -0.54 6.89
N VAL A 132 -0.93 -1.72 6.24
CA VAL A 132 -1.72 -2.93 6.56
C VAL A 132 -0.93 -4.17 6.15
N ALA A 133 -1.06 -5.25 6.92
CA ALA A 133 -0.50 -6.56 6.60
C ALA A 133 -1.60 -7.59 6.32
N VAL A 134 -1.49 -8.31 5.20
CA VAL A 134 -2.38 -9.41 4.82
C VAL A 134 -1.62 -10.72 4.87
N PHE A 135 -1.92 -11.57 5.85
CA PHE A 135 -1.34 -12.89 6.01
C PHE A 135 -2.13 -13.94 5.23
N ALA A 136 -1.60 -14.32 4.07
CA ALA A 136 -2.19 -15.33 3.19
C ALA A 136 -1.82 -16.75 3.65
N LEU A 137 -2.64 -17.32 4.53
CA LEU A 137 -2.38 -18.64 5.13
C LEU A 137 -3.00 -19.79 4.32
N GLY A 138 -2.84 -21.00 4.85
CA GLY A 138 -3.17 -22.24 4.17
C GLY A 138 -4.66 -22.60 4.21
N SER A 139 -4.93 -23.89 4.05
CA SER A 139 -6.30 -24.42 3.91
C SER A 139 -6.79 -25.20 5.13
N PHE A 140 -5.97 -25.29 6.18
CA PHE A 140 -6.26 -26.10 7.37
C PHE A 140 -6.48 -25.21 8.58
N LYS A 141 -7.69 -25.28 9.17
CA LYS A 141 -8.10 -24.47 10.34
C LYS A 141 -7.07 -24.52 11.48
N ASN A 142 -6.74 -25.72 11.95
CA ASN A 142 -5.78 -25.89 13.05
C ASN A 142 -4.39 -25.29 12.73
N CYS A 143 -3.96 -25.35 11.46
CA CYS A 143 -2.67 -24.77 11.07
C CYS A 143 -2.71 -23.24 11.04
N ILE A 144 -3.87 -22.63 10.78
CA ILE A 144 -4.06 -21.18 10.80
C ILE A 144 -4.06 -20.68 12.25
N GLN A 145 -4.84 -21.34 13.11
CA GLN A 145 -4.94 -20.99 14.53
C GLN A 145 -3.59 -21.11 15.26
N GLU A 146 -2.86 -22.21 15.07
CA GLU A 146 -1.57 -22.40 15.73
C GLU A 146 -0.47 -21.47 15.19
N LYS A 147 -0.71 -20.75 14.09
CA LYS A 147 0.23 -19.80 13.50
C LYS A 147 -0.06 -18.34 13.87
N SER A 148 -0.92 -18.10 14.86
CA SER A 148 -1.17 -16.74 15.34
C SER A 148 0.09 -16.03 15.81
N PHE A 149 1.06 -16.77 16.36
CA PHE A 149 2.37 -16.23 16.74
C PHE A 149 3.18 -15.60 15.59
N LEU A 150 2.77 -15.79 14.32
CA LEU A 150 3.42 -15.12 13.19
C LEU A 150 3.02 -13.64 13.08
N TYR A 151 1.95 -13.24 13.75
CA TYR A 151 1.36 -11.91 13.59
C TYR A 151 0.77 -11.32 14.88
N ASP A 152 0.87 -12.01 16.03
CA ASP A 152 0.26 -11.57 17.28
C ASP A 152 0.97 -10.41 17.98
N ASP A 153 2.18 -10.07 17.51
CA ASP A 153 2.99 -8.97 18.00
C ASP A 153 3.32 -7.93 16.92
N ILE A 154 2.54 -7.89 15.85
CA ILE A 154 2.65 -6.88 14.79
C ILE A 154 1.77 -5.68 15.14
N ASN A 155 2.35 -4.48 15.08
CA ASN A 155 1.65 -3.25 15.49
C ASN A 155 0.75 -2.63 14.41
N VAL A 156 0.95 -3.00 13.14
CA VAL A 156 0.11 -2.53 12.02
C VAL A 156 -1.12 -3.44 11.88
N PRO A 157 -2.26 -2.94 11.37
CA PRO A 157 -3.45 -3.77 11.22
C PRO A 157 -3.19 -5.06 10.43
N VAL A 158 -3.59 -6.19 10.99
CA VAL A 158 -3.39 -7.53 10.45
C VAL A 158 -4.70 -8.13 9.97
N ILE A 159 -4.72 -8.51 8.69
CA ILE A 159 -5.81 -9.29 8.10
C ILE A 159 -5.29 -10.68 7.78
N VAL A 160 -5.97 -11.71 8.29
CA VAL A 160 -5.60 -13.11 8.00
C VAL A 160 -6.55 -13.68 6.95
N THR A 161 -6.01 -14.39 5.97
CA THR A 161 -6.81 -15.11 4.98
C THR A 161 -6.56 -16.61 5.04
N GLY A 162 -7.58 -17.40 4.74
CA GLY A 162 -7.48 -18.85 4.69
C GLY A 162 -8.66 -19.50 3.97
N ALA A 163 -8.56 -20.80 3.67
CA ALA A 163 -9.68 -21.51 3.03
C ALA A 163 -10.93 -21.68 3.93
N PRO A 164 -10.81 -22.11 5.21
CA PRO A 164 -11.99 -22.34 6.06
C PRO A 164 -12.59 -21.02 6.56
N GLU A 165 -13.80 -21.07 7.11
CA GLU A 165 -14.31 -19.99 7.95
C GLU A 165 -13.81 -20.18 9.38
N ILE A 166 -13.25 -19.11 9.97
CA ILE A 166 -12.71 -19.10 11.33
C ILE A 166 -13.23 -17.84 12.04
N PRO A 167 -13.83 -17.97 13.24
CA PRO A 167 -14.16 -16.81 14.07
C PRO A 167 -12.90 -16.03 14.45
N ILE A 168 -12.96 -14.70 14.42
CA ILE A 168 -11.80 -13.83 14.69
C ILE A 168 -11.28 -14.01 16.12
N GLU A 169 -12.14 -14.39 17.06
CA GLU A 169 -11.80 -14.64 18.47
C GLU A 169 -10.85 -15.84 18.63
N GLU A 170 -10.76 -16.71 17.61
CA GLU A 170 -9.83 -17.85 17.59
C GLU A 170 -8.46 -17.49 16.98
N LEU A 171 -8.25 -16.23 16.55
CA LEU A 171 -7.05 -15.74 15.87
C LEU A 171 -6.49 -14.51 16.60
N PRO A 172 -5.79 -14.70 17.73
CA PRO A 172 -5.23 -13.59 18.48
C PRO A 172 -4.25 -12.80 17.61
N GLY A 173 -4.35 -11.46 17.68
CA GLY A 173 -3.51 -10.55 16.87
C GLY A 173 -4.03 -10.22 15.48
N ALA A 174 -5.09 -10.89 15.01
CA ALA A 174 -5.74 -10.51 13.77
C ALA A 174 -6.86 -9.49 14.04
N ASP A 175 -6.87 -8.39 13.29
CA ASP A 175 -7.97 -7.42 13.29
C ASP A 175 -9.15 -7.89 12.45
N ALA A 176 -8.88 -8.69 11.42
CA ALA A 176 -9.91 -9.29 10.57
C ALA A 176 -9.50 -10.64 9.99
N TYR A 177 -10.49 -11.45 9.64
CA TYR A 177 -10.32 -12.72 8.94
C TYR A 177 -11.18 -12.79 7.67
N VAL A 178 -10.60 -13.26 6.57
CA VAL A 178 -11.30 -13.49 5.30
C VAL A 178 -11.15 -14.94 4.86
N GLY A 179 -12.27 -15.67 4.91
CA GLY A 179 -12.37 -17.05 4.44
C GLY A 179 -12.38 -17.18 2.91
N GLY A 180 -12.22 -18.40 2.40
CA GLY A 180 -12.23 -18.71 0.98
C GLY A 180 -10.94 -18.42 0.19
N LEU A 181 -9.91 -17.89 0.85
CA LEU A 181 -8.62 -17.51 0.26
C LEU A 181 -7.46 -18.31 0.86
N GLY A 182 -7.48 -19.64 0.67
CA GLY A 182 -6.39 -20.52 1.10
C GLY A 182 -5.46 -20.95 -0.02
N ARG A 183 -4.59 -21.93 0.28
CA ARG A 183 -3.67 -22.51 -0.70
C ARG A 183 -4.42 -23.45 -1.66
N ILE A 184 -4.51 -23.04 -2.92
CA ILE A 184 -5.19 -23.79 -3.98
C ILE A 184 -4.24 -23.89 -5.20
N PRO A 185 -4.05 -25.07 -5.82
CA PRO A 185 -3.14 -25.26 -6.96
C PRO A 185 -3.74 -24.76 -8.30
N ARG A 186 -4.42 -23.60 -8.29
CA ARG A 186 -4.95 -22.92 -9.47
C ARG A 186 -5.13 -21.43 -9.18
N ARG A 187 -5.24 -20.63 -10.23
CA ARG A 187 -5.54 -19.19 -10.13
C ARG A 187 -6.93 -18.94 -9.51
N LEU A 188 -7.07 -17.85 -8.75
CA LEU A 188 -8.31 -17.38 -8.11
C LEU A 188 -9.25 -16.66 -9.09
N LYS A 189 -9.79 -17.40 -10.07
CA LYS A 189 -10.65 -16.83 -11.13
C LYS A 189 -12.11 -17.30 -11.10
N ARG A 190 -12.48 -18.17 -10.15
CA ARG A 190 -13.85 -18.68 -10.07
C ARG A 190 -14.72 -17.73 -9.27
N GLY A 191 -16.03 -17.74 -9.51
CA GLY A 191 -16.99 -16.87 -8.82
C GLY A 191 -16.85 -16.86 -7.29
N PRO A 192 -16.68 -18.00 -6.59
CA PRO A 192 -16.41 -18.00 -5.15
C PRO A 192 -15.10 -17.29 -4.77
N ASP A 193 -14.04 -17.47 -5.57
CA ASP A 193 -12.74 -16.82 -5.31
C ASP A 193 -12.88 -15.29 -5.46
N ILE A 194 -13.54 -14.83 -6.52
CA ILE A 194 -13.78 -13.39 -6.77
C ILE A 194 -14.60 -12.77 -5.65
N ARG A 195 -15.61 -13.48 -5.12
CA ARG A 195 -16.37 -13.00 -3.96
C ARG A 195 -15.49 -12.88 -2.71
N ALA A 196 -14.63 -13.85 -2.45
CA ALA A 196 -13.71 -13.79 -1.33
C ALA A 196 -12.67 -12.66 -1.48
N LEU A 197 -12.18 -12.43 -2.70
CA LEU A 197 -11.31 -11.29 -3.03
C LEU A 197 -12.02 -9.95 -2.85
N ASN A 198 -13.28 -9.81 -3.25
CA ASN A 198 -14.08 -8.60 -2.97
C ASN A 198 -14.27 -8.38 -1.47
N ASN A 199 -14.58 -9.44 -0.72
CA ASN A 199 -14.69 -9.32 0.75
C ASN A 199 -13.36 -8.86 1.37
N LEU A 200 -12.21 -9.32 0.85
CA LEU A 200 -10.90 -8.85 1.28
C LEU A 200 -10.71 -7.36 0.97
N VAL A 201 -11.11 -6.92 -0.22
CA VAL A 201 -11.08 -5.50 -0.62
C VAL A 201 -11.90 -4.64 0.33
N ASP A 202 -13.16 -5.02 0.59
CA ASP A 202 -14.06 -4.28 1.50
C ASP A 202 -13.51 -4.23 2.94
N THR A 203 -12.86 -5.32 3.38
CA THR A 203 -12.24 -5.41 4.70
C THR A 203 -11.05 -4.46 4.81
N ILE A 204 -10.13 -4.48 3.83
CA ILE A 204 -8.98 -3.57 3.79
C ILE A 204 -9.45 -2.13 3.73
N GLU A 205 -10.42 -1.81 2.88
CA GLU A 205 -10.97 -0.46 2.75
C GLU A 205 -11.54 0.03 4.09
N THR A 206 -12.27 -0.82 4.81
CA THR A 206 -12.82 -0.47 6.13
C THR A 206 -11.70 -0.15 7.13
N ILE A 207 -10.66 -0.97 7.18
CA ILE A 207 -9.51 -0.78 8.08
C ILE A 207 -8.76 0.51 7.72
N LEU A 208 -8.43 0.72 6.44
CA LEU A 208 -7.76 1.94 5.99
C LEU A 208 -8.59 3.19 6.28
N ASN A 209 -9.91 3.13 6.08
CA ASN A 209 -10.80 4.26 6.38
C ASN A 209 -10.89 4.54 7.89
N ASN A 210 -10.87 3.52 8.74
CA ASN A 210 -10.80 3.71 10.18
C ASN A 210 -9.48 4.36 10.59
N LYS A 211 -8.35 3.86 10.06
CA LYS A 211 -7.03 4.45 10.30
C LYS A 211 -6.95 5.91 9.84
N LYS A 212 -7.49 6.24 8.65
CA LYS A 212 -7.60 7.63 8.18
C LYS A 212 -8.43 8.51 9.11
N ARG A 213 -9.50 7.98 9.72
CA ARG A 213 -10.32 8.73 10.71
C ARG A 213 -9.58 8.96 12.02
N GLU A 214 -8.82 7.97 12.50
CA GLU A 214 -7.97 8.10 13.68
C GLU A 214 -6.86 9.13 13.44
N MET A 215 -6.18 9.04 12.30
CA MET A 215 -5.16 10.02 11.88
C MET A 215 -5.73 11.42 11.67
N ALA A 216 -7.01 11.58 11.37
CA ALA A 216 -7.62 12.90 11.27
C ALA A 216 -7.69 13.63 12.64
N LEU A 217 -7.55 12.91 13.76
CA LEU A 217 -7.46 13.50 15.09
C LEU A 217 -6.09 14.11 15.38
N ASP A 218 -5.03 13.53 14.82
CA ASP A 218 -3.64 13.99 14.92
C ASP A 218 -2.96 13.81 13.56
N PRO A 219 -3.23 14.70 12.59
CA PRO A 219 -2.78 14.52 11.21
C PRO A 219 -1.27 14.72 11.07
N PRO A 220 -0.64 14.11 10.05
CA PRO A 220 0.74 14.42 9.70
C PRO A 220 0.94 15.91 9.42
N LEU A 221 2.08 16.47 9.82
CA LEU A 221 2.41 17.90 9.65
C LEU A 221 2.29 18.36 8.20
N VAL A 222 2.59 17.46 7.25
CA VAL A 222 2.45 17.68 5.83
C VAL A 222 1.83 16.43 5.19
N PRO A 223 0.91 16.54 4.21
CA PRO A 223 0.41 15.38 3.49
C PRO A 223 1.52 14.61 2.76
N SER A 224 1.48 13.27 2.83
CA SER A 224 2.47 12.39 2.17
C SER A 224 2.66 12.65 0.68
N ILE A 225 1.59 13.07 -0.01
CA ILE A 225 1.63 13.40 -1.44
C ILE A 225 2.45 14.66 -1.74
N VAL A 226 2.43 15.64 -0.85
CA VAL A 226 3.24 16.86 -0.97
C VAL A 226 4.73 16.49 -0.80
N VAL A 227 5.04 15.61 0.16
CA VAL A 227 6.39 15.09 0.35
C VAL A 227 6.88 14.33 -0.88
N LYS A 228 6.06 13.44 -1.46
CA LYS A 228 6.39 12.75 -2.72
C LYS A 228 6.76 13.75 -3.82
N ASN A 229 5.89 14.73 -4.09
CA ASN A 229 6.12 15.69 -5.17
C ASN A 229 7.35 16.56 -4.92
N ALA A 230 7.59 16.96 -3.68
CA ALA A 230 8.78 17.73 -3.32
C ALA A 230 10.08 16.95 -3.59
N ILE A 231 10.10 15.65 -3.27
CA ILE A 231 11.24 14.77 -3.55
C ILE A 231 11.42 14.58 -5.06
N GLU A 232 10.35 14.28 -5.80
CA GLU A 232 10.39 14.12 -7.27
C GLU A 232 10.95 15.37 -7.97
N ASN A 233 10.59 16.57 -7.50
CA ASN A 233 11.04 17.82 -8.11
C ASN A 233 12.47 18.25 -7.73
N GLN A 234 12.98 17.82 -6.56
CA GLN A 234 14.26 18.30 -6.02
C GLN A 234 15.38 17.24 -6.10
N VAL A 235 15.05 15.98 -6.35
CA VAL A 235 15.99 14.85 -6.32
C VAL A 235 16.09 14.18 -7.70
N PRO A 236 17.06 14.58 -8.55
CA PRO A 236 17.19 14.03 -9.91
C PRO A 236 17.41 12.53 -9.96
N ALA A 237 18.03 11.94 -8.92
CA ALA A 237 18.30 10.51 -8.85
C ALA A 237 17.02 9.64 -8.86
N ILE A 238 15.85 10.24 -8.60
CA ILE A 238 14.56 9.55 -8.73
C ILE A 238 14.28 9.12 -10.17
N GLU A 239 14.69 9.93 -11.16
CA GLU A 239 14.47 9.65 -12.58
C GLU A 239 15.23 8.41 -13.07
N ASP A 240 16.34 8.08 -12.39
CA ASP A 240 17.17 6.91 -12.71
C ASP A 240 16.61 5.58 -12.16
N ILE A 241 15.53 5.62 -11.36
CA ILE A 241 14.93 4.43 -10.77
C ILE A 241 14.09 3.69 -11.82
N ILE A 242 14.55 2.49 -12.19
CA ILE A 242 13.87 1.60 -13.14
C ILE A 242 12.70 0.81 -12.54
N SER A 243 12.59 0.74 -11.21
CA SER A 243 11.50 0.01 -10.56
C SER A 243 10.19 0.81 -10.61
N PRO A 244 9.03 0.15 -10.74
CA PRO A 244 7.75 0.85 -10.78
C PRO A 244 7.49 1.60 -9.47
N ALA A 245 6.89 2.79 -9.56
CA ALA A 245 6.68 3.70 -8.43
C ALA A 245 7.97 3.96 -7.62
N PRO A 246 8.88 4.81 -8.14
CA PRO A 246 10.13 5.18 -7.49
C PRO A 246 9.94 5.70 -6.06
N ILE A 247 8.84 6.41 -5.84
CA ILE A 247 8.34 6.82 -4.53
C ILE A 247 6.97 6.20 -4.32
N THR A 248 6.82 5.50 -3.19
CA THR A 248 5.55 4.87 -2.79
C THR A 248 4.97 5.66 -1.63
N VAL A 249 3.73 6.11 -1.78
CA VAL A 249 3.00 6.87 -0.76
C VAL A 249 2.37 5.92 0.24
N GLN A 250 2.48 6.28 1.52
CA GLN A 250 1.83 5.64 2.66
C GLN A 250 0.90 6.66 3.34
N LEU A 251 0.08 6.20 4.29
CA LEU A 251 -0.84 7.10 5.00
C LEU A 251 -0.10 8.20 5.79
N ASP A 252 1.05 7.86 6.37
CA ASP A 252 1.84 8.70 7.30
C ASP A 252 3.23 9.04 6.75
N GLY A 253 3.51 8.76 5.47
CA GLY A 253 4.85 8.91 4.95
C GLY A 253 5.05 8.47 3.51
N VAL A 254 6.32 8.32 3.14
CA VAL A 254 6.72 7.84 1.81
C VAL A 254 7.91 6.89 1.89
N ARG A 255 7.94 5.90 1.00
CA ARG A 255 9.11 5.06 0.75
C ARG A 255 9.79 5.49 -0.54
N VAL A 256 11.06 5.84 -0.47
CA VAL A 256 11.88 6.26 -1.61
C VAL A 256 12.85 5.13 -1.96
N LYS A 257 12.75 4.61 -3.19
CA LYS A 257 13.55 3.46 -3.66
C LYS A 257 14.98 3.84 -4.08
N LEU A 258 15.59 4.72 -3.29
CA LEU A 258 17.02 5.04 -3.33
C LEU A 258 17.72 4.36 -2.15
N ASN A 259 18.98 3.99 -2.34
CA ASN A 259 19.77 3.41 -1.27
C ASN A 259 20.02 4.45 -0.15
N TYR A 260 19.66 4.10 1.07
CA TYR A 260 19.75 4.98 2.24
C TYR A 260 21.15 5.53 2.43
N ASP A 261 22.16 4.66 2.52
CA ASP A 261 23.54 5.03 2.84
C ASP A 261 24.16 6.02 1.82
N LYS A 262 23.57 6.16 0.62
CA LYS A 262 24.03 7.07 -0.43
C LYS A 262 23.22 8.36 -0.54
N TYR A 263 21.93 8.32 -0.25
CA TYR A 263 21.00 9.40 -0.63
C TYR A 263 20.21 9.99 0.54
N HIS A 264 20.31 9.45 1.77
CA HIS A 264 19.49 9.93 2.90
C HIS A 264 19.69 11.43 3.18
N GLU A 265 20.93 11.94 3.16
CA GLU A 265 21.20 13.38 3.36
C GLU A 265 20.53 14.26 2.28
N LEU A 266 20.45 13.76 1.04
CA LEU A 266 19.79 14.49 -0.04
C LEU A 266 18.28 14.57 0.22
N ILE A 267 17.67 13.48 0.71
CA ILE A 267 16.26 13.44 1.09
C ILE A 267 15.98 14.34 2.29
N GLU A 268 16.81 14.29 3.34
CA GLU A 268 16.70 15.14 4.53
C GLU A 268 16.69 16.64 4.19
N ASN A 269 17.47 17.05 3.19
CA ASN A 269 17.61 18.45 2.77
C ASN A 269 16.52 18.93 1.80
N VAL A 270 15.57 18.07 1.38
CA VAL A 270 14.43 18.48 0.55
C VAL A 270 13.63 19.55 1.29
N VAL A 271 13.34 20.66 0.59
CA VAL A 271 12.63 21.80 1.19
C VAL A 271 11.14 21.71 0.89
N ILE A 272 10.32 21.77 1.93
CA ILE A 272 8.86 21.78 1.85
C ILE A 272 8.35 22.98 2.64
N GLU A 273 7.64 23.89 1.98
CA GLU A 273 7.09 25.11 2.59
C GLU A 273 8.13 25.93 3.39
N GLY A 274 9.39 25.92 2.92
CA GLY A 274 10.50 26.65 3.54
C GLY A 274 11.19 25.95 4.71
N LYS A 275 10.77 24.73 5.08
CA LYS A 275 11.42 23.88 6.09
C LYS A 275 12.11 22.68 5.43
N LYS A 276 13.13 22.11 6.08
CA LYS A 276 13.74 20.88 5.60
C LYS A 276 12.88 19.68 5.95
N LEU A 277 12.93 18.62 5.15
CA LEU A 277 12.22 17.38 5.44
C LEU A 277 12.68 16.74 6.75
N SER A 278 13.95 16.90 7.12
CA SER A 278 14.48 16.49 8.43
C SER A 278 13.79 17.14 9.64
N ASP A 279 13.17 18.31 9.44
CA ASP A 279 12.45 19.01 10.51
C ASP A 279 10.97 18.58 10.61
N LEU A 280 10.50 17.81 9.62
CA LEU A 280 9.09 17.44 9.44
C LEU A 280 8.85 15.93 9.53
N ALA A 281 9.91 15.13 9.40
CA ALA A 281 9.81 13.69 9.31
C ALA A 281 11.07 13.00 9.85
N GLU A 282 10.88 11.77 10.33
CA GLU A 282 11.95 10.83 10.59
C GLU A 282 12.37 10.15 9.27
N ILE A 283 13.67 10.20 8.96
CA ILE A 283 14.26 9.57 7.78
C ILE A 283 15.09 8.37 8.22
N LYS A 284 14.57 7.16 7.98
CA LYS A 284 15.18 5.91 8.44
C LYS A 284 15.50 4.95 7.31
N LYS A 285 16.45 4.06 7.60
CA LYS A 285 16.82 2.96 6.72
C LYS A 285 15.74 1.90 6.76
N SER A 286 15.20 1.56 5.60
CA SER A 286 14.21 0.50 5.45
C SER A 286 14.86 -0.87 5.46
N PHE A 287 14.20 -1.84 6.09
CA PHE A 287 14.52 -3.27 5.98
C PHE A 287 14.29 -3.81 4.56
N MET A 288 13.59 -3.05 3.70
CA MET A 288 13.40 -3.36 2.29
C MET A 288 14.54 -2.82 1.44
N TYR A 289 15.47 -3.69 1.04
CA TYR A 289 16.57 -3.37 0.11
C TYR A 289 17.39 -2.12 0.50
N ASP A 290 17.48 -1.79 1.78
CA ASP A 290 18.14 -0.58 2.28
C ASP A 290 17.58 0.70 1.66
N TYR A 291 16.28 0.72 1.33
CA TYR A 291 15.60 1.91 0.84
C TYR A 291 15.46 2.98 1.93
N ILE A 292 15.03 4.17 1.53
CA ILE A 292 14.76 5.26 2.46
C ILE A 292 13.28 5.24 2.81
N LEU A 293 12.97 5.19 4.10
CA LEU A 293 11.62 5.32 4.63
C LEU A 293 11.51 6.65 5.36
N VAL A 294 10.55 7.47 4.94
CA VAL A 294 10.25 8.78 5.51
C VAL A 294 8.93 8.67 6.26
N LYS A 295 8.95 8.88 7.58
CA LYS A 295 7.76 8.89 8.44
C LYS A 295 7.51 10.30 8.94
N ILE A 296 6.39 10.89 8.52
CA ILE A 296 6.08 12.29 8.77
C ILE A 296 5.60 12.43 10.21
N HIS A 297 6.15 13.40 10.94
CA HIS A 297 5.73 13.69 12.29
C HIS A 297 4.29 14.20 12.32
N THR A 298 3.63 14.01 13.44
CA THR A 298 2.38 14.69 13.79
C THR A 298 2.67 15.86 14.72
N GLU A 299 1.68 16.70 15.01
CA GLU A 299 1.86 17.79 15.99
C GLU A 299 2.21 17.23 17.37
N SER A 300 1.57 16.12 17.75
CA SER A 300 1.78 15.48 19.05
C SER A 300 3.19 14.90 19.20
N SER A 301 3.75 14.30 18.13
CA SER A 301 5.08 13.67 18.20
C SER A 301 6.21 14.68 18.45
N LEU A 302 6.06 15.94 18.04
CA LEU A 302 7.07 16.97 18.29
C LEU A 302 7.12 17.42 19.76
N ILE A 303 6.03 17.24 20.51
CA ILE A 303 5.92 17.65 21.91
C ILE A 303 6.59 16.65 22.85
N ASP A 304 6.53 15.35 22.53
CA ASP A 304 7.13 14.29 23.35
C ASP A 304 8.67 14.24 23.24
N ASP A 305 9.26 14.81 22.18
CA ASP A 305 10.72 14.94 21.99
C ASP A 305 11.32 16.23 22.59
N SER A 306 10.50 17.07 23.25
CA SER A 306 10.88 18.38 23.84
C SER A 306 11.12 18.32 25.36
#